data_AF-A0AA35WWP5-F1
#
_entry.id   AF-A0AA35WWP5-F1
#
_cell.length_a   1.000
_cell.length_b   1.000
_cell.length_c   1.000
_cell.angle_alpha   90.00
_cell.angle_beta   90.00
_cell.angle_gamma   90.00
#
_symmetry.space_group_name_H-M   'P 1'
#
loop_
_entity.id
_entity.type
_entity.pdbx_description
1 polymer ?
#
loop_
_entity_poly.entity_id
_entity_poly.type
_entity_poly.pdbx_seq_one_letter_code
_entity_poly.pdbx_strand_id
1 'polypeptide(L)'
;MQDSSSMPQNNPSLPLPLFLYLQAYLEFFCSPSFMRALMTVLVDYPQVNYHIVNRQGTENMTNCDSYQPIAVTWGVFPGMEIIQPTVVDPVSFHIWKLVNKVLDGMSKASSPTTETDQNSLPSSSSSS
;
A
#
# COMPACT_ATOMS: atom_id res chain seq x y z
N MET A 1 0.32 29.02 -6.64
CA MET A 1 -0.11 27.86 -7.45
C MET A 1 1.10 27.47 -8.30
N GLN A 2 2.05 26.75 -7.70
CA GLN A 2 3.27 26.28 -8.38
C GLN A 2 3.09 24.81 -8.67
N ASP A 3 3.45 24.47 -9.89
CA ASP A 3 3.17 23.26 -10.63
C ASP A 3 3.86 22.04 -10.01
N SER A 4 3.06 21.13 -9.46
CA SER A 4 3.51 19.80 -9.07
C SER A 4 3.36 18.86 -10.26
N SER A 5 4.40 18.06 -10.51
CA SER A 5 4.45 16.96 -11.50
C SER A 5 4.89 17.34 -12.91
N SER A 6 6.20 17.58 -13.06
CA SER A 6 6.93 17.06 -14.20
C SER A 6 8.32 16.64 -13.73
N MET A 7 8.44 15.36 -13.39
CA MET A 7 9.72 14.66 -13.53
C MET A 7 10.30 15.03 -14.90
N PRO A 8 11.58 15.40 -15.04
CA PRO A 8 12.22 15.38 -16.33
C PRO A 8 12.29 13.91 -16.77
N GLN A 9 11.19 13.45 -17.34
CA GLN A 9 11.04 12.18 -18.02
C GLN A 9 12.16 12.11 -19.05
N ASN A 10 13.20 11.34 -18.73
CA ASN A 10 14.20 10.88 -19.67
C ASN A 10 14.80 11.99 -20.55
N ASN A 11 15.18 13.12 -19.94
CA ASN A 11 15.92 14.15 -20.66
C ASN A 11 17.42 13.78 -20.66
N PRO A 12 18.00 13.30 -21.77
CA PRO A 12 19.39 12.85 -21.84
C PRO A 12 20.41 13.99 -21.61
N SER A 13 19.96 15.24 -21.48
CA SER A 13 20.81 16.40 -21.21
C SER A 13 20.99 16.73 -19.72
N LEU A 14 20.26 16.07 -18.80
CA LEU A 14 20.54 16.22 -17.38
C LEU A 14 21.86 15.51 -17.03
N PRO A 15 22.83 16.21 -16.41
CA PRO A 15 24.06 15.58 -15.96
C PRO A 15 23.76 14.52 -14.91
N LEU A 16 24.62 13.51 -14.75
CA LEU A 16 24.47 12.54 -13.67
C LEU A 16 24.57 13.24 -12.30
N PRO A 17 23.81 12.78 -11.28
CA PRO A 17 23.89 13.35 -9.95
C PRO A 17 25.30 13.16 -9.38
N LEU A 18 25.79 14.18 -8.65
CA LEU A 18 27.03 14.07 -7.90
C LEU A 18 26.84 13.10 -6.71
N PHE A 19 25.68 13.19 -6.07
CA PHE A 19 25.24 12.27 -5.03
C PHE A 19 23.80 11.86 -5.28
N LEU A 20 23.55 10.56 -5.19
CA LEU A 20 22.23 9.95 -5.26
C LEU A 20 21.90 9.32 -3.92
N TYR A 21 20.73 9.64 -3.39
CA TYR A 21 20.23 9.10 -2.14
C TYR A 21 18.92 8.35 -2.37
N LEU A 22 18.80 7.21 -1.70
CA LEU A 22 17.63 6.35 -1.75
C LEU A 22 17.31 5.86 -0.34
N GLN A 23 16.08 6.13 0.10
CA GLN A 23 15.51 5.56 1.30
C GLN A 23 14.84 4.22 0.95
N ALA A 24 15.05 3.20 1.79
CA ALA A 24 14.41 1.91 1.61
C ALA A 24 12.87 2.05 1.70
N TYR A 25 12.16 1.44 0.75
CA TYR A 25 10.70 1.43 0.68
C TYR A 25 10.19 -0.01 0.55
N LEU A 26 9.12 -0.32 1.29
CA LEU A 26 8.48 -1.63 1.29
C LEU A 26 6.95 -1.47 1.31
N GLU A 27 6.27 -2.13 0.39
CA GLU A 27 4.82 -2.16 0.28
C GLU A 27 4.35 -3.61 0.15
N PHE A 28 3.37 -4.02 0.96
CA PHE A 28 2.89 -5.40 0.98
C PHE A 28 1.49 -5.53 1.59
N PHE A 29 0.84 -6.66 1.31
CA PHE A 29 -0.40 -7.08 1.97
C PHE A 29 -0.09 -8.07 3.10
N CYS A 30 -0.82 -7.97 4.20
CA CYS A 30 -0.72 -8.93 5.30
C CYS A 30 -2.07 -9.17 5.98
N SER A 31 -2.14 -10.22 6.82
CA SER A 31 -3.35 -10.52 7.59
C SER A 31 -3.52 -9.55 8.78
N PRO A 32 -4.75 -9.37 9.29
CA PRO A 32 -4.99 -8.52 10.47
C PRO A 32 -4.26 -8.97 11.74
N SER A 33 -3.93 -10.26 11.87
CA SER A 33 -3.13 -10.78 12.99
C SER A 33 -1.67 -10.38 12.86
N PHE A 34 -1.09 -10.48 11.65
CA PHE A 34 0.28 -10.05 11.39
C PHE A 34 0.42 -8.54 11.56
N MET A 35 -0.53 -7.76 11.04
CA MET A 35 -0.56 -6.30 11.21
C MET A 35 -0.48 -5.88 12.68
N ARG A 36 -1.24 -6.56 13.56
CA ARG A 36 -1.24 -6.25 15.00
C ARG A 36 0.11 -6.58 15.64
N ALA A 37 0.71 -7.71 15.28
CA ALA A 37 2.05 -8.07 15.75
C ALA A 37 3.10 -7.06 15.25
N LEU A 38 3.03 -6.67 13.97
CA LEU A 38 3.93 -5.67 13.38
C LEU A 38 3.82 -4.33 14.11
N MET A 39 2.60 -3.90 14.45
CA MET A 39 2.39 -2.65 15.19
C MET A 39 3.09 -2.65 16.55
N THR A 40 3.13 -3.79 17.25
CA THR A 40 3.85 -3.87 18.53
C THR A 40 5.36 -3.71 18.38
N VAL A 41 5.92 -4.16 17.25
CA VAL A 41 7.35 -4.03 16.97
C VAL A 41 7.69 -2.61 16.52
N LEU A 42 6.85 -1.99 15.68
CA LEU A 42 7.11 -0.66 15.12
C LEU A 42 7.28 0.44 16.17
N VAL A 43 6.72 0.27 17.38
CA VAL A 43 6.90 1.22 18.49
C VAL A 43 8.38 1.38 18.87
N ASP A 44 9.18 0.32 18.74
CA ASP A 44 10.61 0.33 19.08
C ASP A 44 11.49 0.90 17.94
N TYR A 45 10.90 1.23 16.78
CA TYR A 45 11.61 1.71 15.59
C TYR A 45 11.08 3.07 15.11
N PRO A 46 11.30 4.17 15.85
CA PRO A 46 10.77 5.50 15.52
C PRO A 46 11.34 6.10 14.22
N GLN A 47 12.41 5.52 13.67
CA GLN A 47 13.00 5.92 12.40
C GLN A 47 12.25 5.38 11.18
N VAL A 48 11.33 4.43 11.38
CA VAL A 48 10.53 3.83 10.30
C VAL A 48 9.22 4.60 10.16
N ASN A 49 8.99 5.13 8.96
CA ASN A 49 7.72 5.72 8.57
C ASN A 49 6.80 4.62 8.03
N TYR A 50 5.56 4.56 8.50
CA TYR A 50 4.57 3.57 8.05
C TYR A 50 3.22 4.20 7.78
N HIS A 51 2.50 3.63 6.80
CA HIS A 51 1.09 3.92 6.55
C HIS A 51 0.34 2.60 6.31
N ILE A 52 -0.57 2.27 7.21
CA ILE A 52 -1.34 1.03 7.20
C ILE A 52 -2.80 1.38 6.92
N VAL A 53 -3.36 0.79 5.87
CA VAL A 53 -4.76 0.96 5.49
C VAL A 53 -5.41 -0.37 5.16
N ASN A 54 -6.65 -0.58 5.62
CA ASN A 54 -7.47 -1.69 5.14
C ASN A 54 -8.45 -1.23 4.07
N ARG A 55 -9.07 -2.16 3.33
CA ARG A 55 -9.99 -1.84 2.21
C ARG A 55 -11.15 -0.95 2.64
N GLN A 56 -11.82 -1.27 3.75
CA GLN A 56 -12.98 -0.51 4.24
C GLN A 56 -12.62 0.90 4.75
N GLY A 57 -11.35 1.17 5.04
CA GLY A 57 -10.91 2.42 5.67
C GLY A 57 -11.18 2.47 7.17
N THR A 58 -11.57 1.36 7.80
CA THR A 58 -11.75 1.28 9.25
C THR A 58 -10.42 1.24 9.99
N GLU A 59 -9.36 0.70 9.36
CA GLU A 59 -7.99 0.79 9.83
C GLU A 59 -7.25 1.76 8.92
N ASN A 60 -6.82 2.88 9.51
CA ASN A 60 -5.98 3.89 8.88
C ASN A 60 -5.00 4.42 9.94
N MET A 61 -3.79 3.88 9.96
CA MET A 61 -2.78 4.17 10.97
C MET A 61 -1.51 4.67 10.28
N THR A 62 -0.97 5.78 10.73
CA THR A 62 0.28 6.36 10.21
C THR A 62 1.01 7.07 11.34
N ASN A 63 2.35 7.07 11.29
CA ASN A 63 3.17 7.95 12.12
C ASN A 63 3.71 9.17 11.35
N CYS A 64 3.33 9.30 10.07
CA CYS A 64 3.65 10.44 9.22
C CYS A 64 2.58 11.53 9.31
N ASP A 65 2.95 12.74 8.89
CA ASP A 65 1.97 13.79 8.61
C ASP A 65 1.01 13.32 7.50
N SER A 66 -0.29 13.52 7.73
CA SER A 66 -1.35 13.05 6.83
C SER A 66 -1.40 13.77 5.48
N TYR A 67 -0.67 14.88 5.32
CA TYR A 67 -0.74 15.76 4.16
C TYR A 67 0.63 16.13 3.58
N GLN A 68 1.73 15.70 4.20
CA GLN A 68 3.07 15.98 3.69
C GLN A 68 3.69 14.77 3.00
N PRO A 69 4.11 14.90 1.73
CA PRO A 69 4.86 13.86 1.05
C PRO A 69 6.26 13.68 1.66
N ILE A 70 6.75 12.44 1.65
CA ILE A 70 8.12 12.10 2.05
C ILE A 70 8.93 11.73 0.80
N ALA A 71 10.01 12.45 0.54
CA ALA A 71 10.94 12.09 -0.54
C ALA A 71 11.69 10.79 -0.19
N VAL A 72 11.59 9.79 -1.06
CA VAL A 72 12.32 8.51 -0.91
C VAL A 72 13.52 8.42 -1.83
N THR A 73 13.57 9.22 -2.89
CA THR A 73 14.73 9.32 -3.78
C THR A 73 15.04 10.79 -4.04
N TRP A 74 16.29 11.20 -3.88
CA TRP A 74 16.73 12.55 -4.23
C TRP A 74 18.17 12.59 -4.75
N GLY A 75 18.43 13.54 -5.65
CA GLY A 75 19.72 13.76 -6.27
C GLY A 75 20.25 15.17 -6.02
N VAL A 76 21.55 15.27 -5.75
CA VAL A 76 22.27 16.55 -5.64
C VAL A 76 23.09 16.75 -6.92
N PHE A 77 22.87 17.88 -7.60
CA PHE A 77 23.50 18.21 -8.87
C PHE A 77 24.29 19.52 -8.74
N PRO A 78 25.51 19.62 -9.29
CA PRO A 78 26.32 20.84 -9.18
C PRO A 78 25.61 22.05 -9.81
N GLY A 79 25.50 23.15 -9.05
CA GLY A 79 24.90 24.40 -9.55
C GLY A 79 23.39 24.33 -9.81
N MET A 80 22.70 23.30 -9.30
CA MET A 80 21.26 23.12 -9.42
C MET A 80 20.61 22.91 -8.04
N GLU A 81 19.29 23.09 -7.99
CA GLU A 81 18.49 22.73 -6.82
C GLU A 81 18.40 21.20 -6.66
N ILE A 82 18.13 20.73 -5.44
CA ILE A 82 17.93 19.31 -5.15
C ILE A 82 16.69 18.81 -5.90
N ILE A 83 16.83 17.69 -6.61
CA ILE A 83 15.73 17.08 -7.35
C ILE A 83 15.21 15.87 -6.57
N GLN A 84 13.90 15.83 -6.31
CA GLN A 84 13.21 14.79 -5.54
C GLN A 84 12.22 14.02 -6.43
N PRO A 85 12.71 13.07 -7.24
CA PRO A 85 11.91 12.40 -8.25
C PRO A 85 10.80 11.49 -7.71
N THR A 86 11.00 10.90 -6.53
CA THR A 86 10.07 9.91 -5.98
C THR A 86 9.71 10.30 -4.56
N VAL A 87 8.41 10.45 -4.34
CA VAL A 87 7.82 10.79 -3.04
C VAL A 87 6.76 9.77 -2.68
N VAL A 88 6.58 9.53 -1.39
CA VAL A 88 5.44 8.82 -0.83
C VAL A 88 4.46 9.86 -0.33
N ASP A 89 3.29 9.94 -0.97
CA ASP A 89 2.25 10.91 -0.66
C ASP A 89 1.00 10.22 -0.08
N PRO A 90 0.59 10.51 1.17
CA PRO A 90 -0.56 9.86 1.80
C PRO A 90 -1.89 10.05 1.05
N VAL A 91 -2.07 11.20 0.39
CA VAL A 91 -3.29 11.50 -0.38
C VAL A 91 -3.36 10.63 -1.64
N SER A 92 -2.26 10.59 -2.39
CA SER A 92 -2.11 9.74 -3.58
C SER A 92 -2.27 8.26 -3.24
N PHE A 93 -1.75 7.84 -2.08
CA PHE A 93 -1.90 6.46 -1.61
C PHE A 93 -3.38 6.07 -1.37
N HIS A 94 -4.19 6.99 -0.83
CA HIS A 94 -5.62 6.75 -0.66
C HIS A 94 -6.37 6.58 -1.99
N ILE A 95 -6.03 7.39 -3.00
CA ILE A 95 -6.60 7.29 -4.35
C ILE A 95 -6.18 5.98 -5.01
N TRP A 96 -4.89 5.63 -4.94
CA TRP A 96 -4.35 4.37 -5.47
C TRP A 96 -5.10 3.15 -4.92
N LYS A 97 -5.35 3.13 -3.60
CA LYS A 97 -6.09 2.05 -2.95
C LYS A 97 -7.49 1.90 -3.54
N LEU A 98 -8.22 3.01 -3.73
CA LEU A 98 -9.59 2.99 -4.26
C LEU A 98 -9.66 2.50 -5.71
N VAL A 99 -8.63 2.79 -6.51
CA VAL A 99 -8.57 2.43 -7.93
C VAL A 99 -8.08 0.98 -8.13
N ASN A 100 -7.36 0.41 -7.18
CA ASN A 100 -6.85 -0.96 -7.27
C ASN A 100 -7.92 -2.03 -7.11
N LYS A 101 -8.53 -2.38 -8.25
CA LYS A 101 -9.49 -3.51 -8.41
C LYS A 101 -8.90 -4.88 -8.04
N VAL A 102 -7.57 -5.00 -7.89
CA VAL A 102 -6.91 -6.22 -7.39
C VAL A 102 -7.40 -6.57 -5.98
N LEU A 103 -7.60 -5.57 -5.13
CA LEU A 103 -8.16 -5.74 -3.79
C LEU A 103 -9.61 -6.25 -3.82
N ASP A 104 -10.38 -5.85 -4.85
CA ASP A 104 -11.75 -6.33 -5.04
C ASP A 104 -11.77 -7.80 -5.51
N GLY A 105 -10.80 -8.20 -6.34
CA GLY A 105 -10.67 -9.56 -6.85
C GLY A 105 -10.25 -10.58 -5.79
N MET A 106 -9.26 -10.25 -4.96
CA MET A 106 -8.76 -11.16 -3.91
C MET A 106 -9.81 -11.46 -2.83
N SER A 107 -10.69 -10.50 -2.52
CA SER A 107 -11.81 -10.69 -1.58
C SER A 107 -12.88 -11.65 -2.11
N LYS A 108 -13.09 -11.73 -3.44
CA LYS A 108 -14.07 -12.67 -4.02
C LYS A 108 -13.58 -14.12 -3.96
N ALA A 109 -12.26 -14.32 -3.94
CA ALA A 109 -11.64 -15.65 -3.87
C ALA A 109 -11.58 -16.23 -2.45
N SER A 110 -11.74 -15.41 -1.40
CA SER A 110 -11.70 -15.86 -0.01
C SER A 110 -13.07 -16.21 0.59
N SER A 111 -14.16 -16.10 -0.18
CA SER A 111 -15.44 -16.67 0.21
C SER A 111 -15.38 -18.19 0.02
N PRO A 112 -15.57 -19.02 1.07
CA PRO A 112 -15.68 -20.45 0.86
C PRO A 112 -16.95 -20.72 0.05
N THR A 113 -16.78 -21.23 -1.18
CA THR A 113 -17.85 -21.85 -1.95
C THR A 113 -18.45 -22.94 -1.08
N THR A 114 -19.60 -22.66 -0.49
CA THR A 114 -20.39 -23.65 0.24
C THR A 114 -21.38 -24.25 -0.75
N GLU A 115 -20.90 -25.16 -1.60
CA GLU A 115 -21.71 -26.08 -2.41
C GLU A 115 -20.90 -27.39 -2.44
N THR A 116 -21.40 -28.50 -1.92
CA THR A 116 -22.31 -29.47 -2.58
C THR A 116 -22.32 -30.70 -1.64
N ASP A 117 -23.31 -31.55 -1.44
CA ASP A 117 -24.76 -31.65 -1.66
C ASP A 117 -25.19 -32.94 -0.93
N GLN A 118 -26.45 -33.00 -0.54
CA GLN A 118 -27.34 -34.18 -0.53
C GLN A 118 -26.84 -35.53 0.04
N ASN A 119 -27.41 -35.90 1.19
CA ASN A 119 -27.93 -37.25 1.40
C ASN A 119 -29.13 -37.21 2.35
N SER A 120 -30.27 -36.75 1.83
CA SER A 120 -31.57 -36.98 2.46
C SER A 120 -32.01 -38.42 2.15
N LEU A 121 -31.98 -39.30 3.15
CA LEU A 121 -32.58 -40.64 3.03
C LEU A 121 -34.11 -40.52 2.85
N PRO A 122 -34.74 -41.30 1.94
CA PRO A 122 -36.19 -41.40 1.92
C PRO A 122 -36.66 -42.26 3.10
N SER A 123 -37.61 -41.73 3.88
CA SER A 123 -38.35 -42.47 4.90
C SER A 123 -39.28 -43.49 4.23
N SER A 124 -39.01 -44.78 4.39
CA SER A 124 -39.97 -45.84 4.05
C SER A 124 -41.01 -45.96 5.18
N SER A 125 -42.23 -45.49 4.91
CA SER A 125 -43.41 -45.85 5.71
C SER A 125 -43.97 -47.18 5.22
N SER A 126 -43.84 -48.23 6.02
CA SER A 126 -44.61 -49.48 5.89
C SER A 126 -45.76 -49.45 6.91
N SER A 127 -46.98 -49.18 6.43
CA SER A 127 -48.22 -49.44 7.16
C SER A 127 -48.66 -50.88 6.92
N SER A 128 -49.12 -51.54 7.99
CA SER A 128 -49.82 -52.82 7.98
C SER A 128 -51.18 -52.74 7.28
#